data_AF-A0A7S3K450-F1
#
_entry.id   AF-A0A7S3K450-F1
#
_cell.length_a   1.000
_cell.length_b   1.000
_cell.length_c   1.000
_cell.angle_alpha   90.00
_cell.angle_beta   90.00
_cell.angle_gamma   90.00
#
_symmetry.space_group_name_H-M   'P 1'
#
loop_
_entity.id
_entity.type
_entity.pdbx_description
1 polymer ?
#
loop_
_entity_poly.entity_id
_entity_poly.type
_entity_poly.pdbx_seq_one_letter_code
_entity_poly.pdbx_strand_id
1 'polypeptide(L)'
;NDRGIVLAAVTQFGYALEYASEELQDDREIVLAAVTENDKALEYANEELQDDRDFLLAAVTQNGQVLFYANEELENDREIVLAAVTENCYALEDASVELPRRYCFVLCKSRIKK
;
A
#
# COMPACT_ATOMS: atom_id res chain seq x y z
N ASN A 1 -19.12 -8.71 -14.33
CA ASN A 1 -17.89 -8.04 -13.85
C ASN A 1 -17.53 -6.92 -14.82
N ASP A 2 -18.21 -5.78 -14.72
CA ASP A 2 -17.81 -4.61 -15.51
C ASP A 2 -16.59 -3.97 -14.84
N ARG A 3 -15.41 -4.35 -15.32
CA ARG A 3 -14.10 -3.89 -14.82
C ARG A 3 -14.05 -2.37 -14.63
N GLY A 4 -14.61 -1.63 -15.58
CA GLY A 4 -14.65 -0.16 -15.54
C GLY A 4 -15.51 0.41 -14.41
N ILE A 5 -16.61 -0.27 -14.04
CA ILE A 5 -17.46 0.16 -12.93
C ILE A 5 -16.75 -0.11 -11.60
N VAL A 6 -16.12 -1.29 -11.47
CA VAL A 6 -15.37 -1.63 -10.25
C VAL A 6 -14.17 -0.70 -10.07
N LEU A 7 -13.44 -0.40 -11.14
CA LEU A 7 -12.33 0.56 -11.09
C LEU A 7 -12.80 1.96 -10.66
N ALA A 8 -13.92 2.44 -11.19
CA ALA A 8 -14.51 3.72 -10.79
C ALA A 8 -15.03 3.72 -9.34
N ALA A 9 -15.43 2.56 -8.82
CA ALA A 9 -15.87 2.39 -7.45
C ALA A 9 -14.69 2.35 -6.48
N VAL A 10 -13.64 1.54 -6.75
CA VAL A 10 -12.48 1.41 -5.86
C VAL A 10 -11.65 2.69 -5.77
N THR A 11 -11.63 3.48 -6.84
CA THR A 11 -10.97 4.80 -6.86
C THR A 11 -11.68 5.84 -5.98
N GLN A 12 -12.97 5.65 -5.68
CA GLN A 12 -13.72 6.51 -4.75
C GLN A 12 -13.87 5.89 -3.36
N PHE A 13 -13.88 4.55 -3.30
CA PHE A 13 -14.11 3.77 -2.09
C PHE A 13 -13.25 2.51 -2.14
N GLY A 14 -12.03 2.55 -1.61
CA GLY A 14 -11.12 1.39 -1.66
C GLY A 14 -11.71 0.08 -1.10
N TYR A 15 -12.62 0.15 -0.12
CA TYR A 15 -13.34 -1.02 0.41
C TYR A 15 -14.31 -1.68 -0.59
N ALA A 16 -14.63 -1.04 -1.72
CA ALA A 16 -15.49 -1.63 -2.75
C ALA A 16 -14.89 -2.92 -3.34
N LEU A 17 -13.58 -3.13 -3.17
CA LEU A 17 -12.88 -4.36 -3.53
C LEU A 17 -13.44 -5.60 -2.80
N GLU A 18 -13.96 -5.44 -1.58
CA GLU A 18 -14.60 -6.52 -0.81
C GLU A 18 -15.78 -7.15 -1.57
N TYR A 19 -16.50 -6.35 -2.35
CA TYR A 19 -17.67 -6.79 -3.11
C TYR A 19 -17.35 -7.17 -4.56
N ALA A 20 -16.09 -7.02 -4.97
CA ALA A 20 -15.64 -7.43 -6.29
C ALA A 20 -15.56 -8.97 -6.36
N SER A 21 -15.65 -9.52 -7.58
CA SER A 21 -15.41 -10.95 -7.79
C SER A 21 -13.93 -11.28 -7.57
N GLU A 22 -13.63 -12.53 -7.22
CA GLU A 22 -12.26 -13.04 -7.04
C GLU A 22 -11.32 -12.66 -8.21
N GLU A 23 -11.79 -12.79 -9.47
CA GLU A 23 -11.04 -12.39 -10.67
C GLU A 23 -10.59 -10.91 -10.66
N LEU A 24 -11.37 -10.03 -10.03
CA LEU A 24 -11.06 -8.60 -9.92
C LEU A 24 -10.28 -8.27 -8.64
N GLN A 25 -10.38 -9.10 -7.61
CA GLN A 25 -9.52 -9.05 -6.42
C GLN A 25 -8.10 -9.55 -6.71
N ASP A 26 -7.94 -10.28 -7.81
CA ASP A 26 -6.66 -10.70 -8.39
C ASP A 26 -6.16 -9.74 -9.49
N ASP A 27 -6.98 -8.75 -9.90
CA ASP A 27 -6.58 -7.76 -10.90
C ASP A 27 -5.68 -6.70 -10.25
N ARG A 28 -4.40 -6.85 -10.53
CA ARG A 28 -3.31 -5.99 -10.04
C ARG A 28 -3.59 -4.50 -10.18
N GLU A 29 -4.21 -4.03 -11.27
CA GLU A 29 -4.51 -2.59 -11.44
C GLU A 29 -5.66 -2.14 -10.55
N ILE A 30 -6.71 -2.96 -10.40
CA ILE A 30 -7.86 -2.65 -9.55
C ILE A 30 -7.44 -2.62 -8.09
N VAL A 31 -6.68 -3.64 -7.65
CA VAL A 31 -6.19 -3.71 -6.28
C VAL A 31 -5.25 -2.53 -6.01
N LEU A 32 -4.32 -2.21 -6.93
CA LEU A 32 -3.43 -1.07 -6.76
C LEU A 32 -4.22 0.25 -6.61
N ALA A 33 -5.26 0.45 -7.42
CA ALA A 33 -6.12 1.62 -7.33
C ALA A 33 -6.89 1.67 -5.99
N ALA A 34 -7.40 0.53 -5.53
CA ALA A 34 -8.10 0.40 -4.25
C ALA A 34 -7.18 0.71 -3.07
N VAL A 35 -5.96 0.15 -3.10
CA VAL A 35 -4.92 0.29 -2.07
C VAL A 35 -4.34 1.70 -2.02
N THR A 36 -4.25 2.36 -3.18
CA THR A 36 -3.83 3.76 -3.27
C THR A 36 -4.83 4.68 -2.56
N GLU A 37 -6.14 4.46 -2.75
CA GLU A 37 -7.16 5.24 -2.05
C GLU A 37 -7.30 4.84 -0.58
N ASN A 38 -7.13 3.55 -0.29
CA ASN A 38 -7.23 3.05 1.06
C ASN A 38 -6.33 1.83 1.28
N ASP A 39 -5.32 2.01 2.12
CA ASP A 39 -4.36 0.97 2.51
C ASP A 39 -5.02 -0.32 3.01
N LYS A 40 -6.19 -0.22 3.67
CA LYS A 40 -6.96 -1.39 4.12
C LYS A 40 -7.56 -2.23 3.01
N ALA A 41 -7.63 -1.72 1.78
CA ALA A 41 -8.13 -2.50 0.65
C ALA A 41 -7.24 -3.73 0.38
N LEU A 42 -5.98 -3.69 0.81
CA LEU A 42 -5.04 -4.81 0.66
C LEU A 42 -5.53 -6.09 1.35
N GLU A 43 -6.27 -5.97 2.46
CA GLU A 43 -6.82 -7.12 3.20
C GLU A 43 -7.82 -7.94 2.37
N TYR A 44 -8.42 -7.32 1.35
CA TYR A 44 -9.38 -7.95 0.44
C TYR A 44 -8.77 -8.38 -0.89
N ALA A 45 -7.48 -8.12 -1.10
CA ALA A 45 -6.75 -8.64 -2.25
C ALA A 45 -6.52 -10.14 -2.09
N ASN A 46 -6.27 -10.83 -3.19
CA ASN A 46 -5.86 -12.24 -3.14
C ASN A 46 -4.52 -12.41 -2.38
N GLU A 47 -4.37 -13.51 -1.65
CA GLU A 47 -3.16 -13.83 -0.88
C GLU A 47 -1.91 -13.84 -1.76
N GLU A 48 -2.02 -14.32 -3.01
CA GLU A 48 -0.90 -14.30 -3.97
C GLU A 48 -0.39 -12.89 -4.27
N LEU A 49 -1.29 -11.89 -4.33
CA LEU A 49 -0.92 -10.48 -4.51
C LEU A 49 -0.42 -9.85 -3.21
N GLN A 50 -0.94 -10.29 -2.05
CA GLN A 50 -0.46 -9.82 -0.75
C GLN A 50 0.98 -10.28 -0.48
N ASP A 51 1.38 -11.44 -1.01
CA ASP A 51 2.75 -11.95 -0.92
C ASP A 51 3.63 -11.54 -2.12
N ASP A 52 3.06 -10.91 -3.15
CA ASP A 52 3.80 -10.43 -4.31
C ASP A 52 4.62 -9.19 -3.96
N ARG A 53 5.93 -9.40 -3.87
CA ARG A 53 6.93 -8.38 -3.59
C ARG A 53 6.88 -7.19 -4.56
N ASP A 54 6.76 -7.45 -5.86
CA ASP A 54 6.77 -6.39 -6.88
C ASP A 54 5.48 -5.57 -6.82
N PHE A 55 4.36 -6.23 -6.51
CA PHE A 55 3.09 -5.57 -6.30
C PHE A 55 3.14 -4.66 -5.08
N LEU A 56 3.63 -5.17 -3.95
CA LEU A 56 3.75 -4.40 -2.73
C LEU A 56 4.72 -3.24 -2.87
N LEU A 57 5.83 -3.42 -3.58
CA LEU A 57 6.74 -2.31 -3.88
C LEU A 57 5.99 -1.20 -4.64
N ALA A 58 5.22 -1.56 -5.68
CA ALA A 58 4.40 -0.58 -6.40
C ALA A 58 3.35 0.07 -5.49
N ALA A 59 2.64 -0.71 -4.67
CA ALA A 59 1.62 -0.20 -3.76
C ALA A 59 2.22 0.75 -2.71
N VAL A 60 3.37 0.40 -2.14
CA VAL A 60 4.11 1.19 -1.16
C VAL A 60 4.66 2.48 -1.76
N THR A 61 5.09 2.46 -3.04
CA THR A 61 5.50 3.70 -3.72
C THR A 61 4.34 4.67 -3.92
N GLN A 62 3.12 4.18 -4.09
CA GLN A 62 1.93 5.04 -4.21
C GLN A 62 1.40 5.47 -2.84
N ASN A 63 1.42 4.57 -1.87
CA ASN A 63 0.92 4.79 -0.52
C ASN A 63 1.81 4.02 0.49
N GLY A 64 2.74 4.72 1.14
CA GLY A 64 3.59 4.06 2.14
C GLY A 64 2.86 3.55 3.39
N GLN A 65 1.55 3.83 3.57
CA GLN A 65 0.76 3.27 4.67
C GLN A 65 0.40 1.79 4.45
N VAL A 66 0.51 1.31 3.21
CA VAL A 66 0.27 -0.09 2.81
C VAL A 66 1.16 -1.06 3.58
N LEU A 67 2.36 -0.61 3.95
CA LEU A 67 3.33 -1.41 4.70
C LEU A 67 2.81 -1.84 6.10
N PHE A 68 1.79 -1.17 6.64
CA PHE A 68 1.14 -1.55 7.90
C PHE A 68 0.23 -2.77 7.77
N TYR A 69 -0.30 -3.01 6.56
CA TYR A 69 -1.23 -4.10 6.25
C TYR A 69 -0.57 -5.21 5.43
N ALA A 70 0.68 -5.01 5.00
CA ALA A 70 1.49 -6.04 4.35
C ALA A 70 1.97 -7.09 5.37
N ASN A 71 2.26 -8.30 4.90
CA ASN A 71 2.72 -9.41 5.74
C ASN A 71 4.05 -9.13 6.44
N GLU A 72 4.27 -9.75 7.62
CA GLU A 72 5.44 -9.52 8.47
C GLU A 72 6.78 -9.79 7.75
N GLU A 73 6.82 -10.69 6.76
CA GLU A 73 8.03 -10.93 5.95
C GLU A 73 8.43 -9.70 5.12
N LEU A 74 7.45 -8.96 4.60
CA LEU A 74 7.63 -7.81 3.73
C LEU A 74 7.83 -6.52 4.54
N GLU A 75 7.27 -6.46 5.76
CA GLU A 75 7.60 -5.42 6.75
C GLU A 75 9.10 -5.41 7.07
N ASN A 76 9.78 -6.55 6.97
CA ASN A 76 11.22 -6.66 7.21
C ASN A 76 12.07 -6.54 5.93
N ASP A 77 11.46 -6.43 4.74
CA ASP A 77 12.20 -6.20 3.49
C ASP A 77 12.70 -4.76 3.46
N ARG A 78 14.02 -4.63 3.63
CA ARG A 78 14.72 -3.34 3.68
C ARG A 78 14.49 -2.50 2.43
N GLU A 79 14.35 -3.09 1.24
CA GLU A 79 14.13 -2.32 0.02
C GLU A 79 12.73 -1.72 -0.05
N ILE A 80 11.70 -2.50 0.30
CA ILE A 80 10.30 -2.03 0.31
C ILE A 80 10.14 -0.91 1.32
N VAL A 81 10.71 -1.10 2.50
CA VAL A 81 10.75 -0.10 3.57
C VAL A 81 11.47 1.17 3.14
N LEU A 82 12.61 1.04 2.45
CA LEU A 82 13.33 2.22 1.96
C LEU A 82 12.48 2.99 0.94
N ALA A 83 11.82 2.28 0.02
CA ALA A 83 10.93 2.89 -0.96
C ALA A 83 9.74 3.63 -0.30
N ALA A 84 9.15 3.03 0.74
CA ALA A 84 8.09 3.65 1.54
C ALA A 84 8.53 4.97 2.17
N VAL A 85 9.77 4.98 2.68
CA VAL A 85 10.38 6.12 3.36
C VAL A 85 10.75 7.20 2.35
N THR A 86 11.29 6.86 1.18
CA THR A 86 11.67 7.86 0.16
C THR A 86 10.48 8.59 -0.42
N GLU A 87 9.37 7.88 -0.71
CA GLU A 87 8.18 8.50 -1.30
C GLU A 87 7.44 9.41 -0.30
N ASN A 88 7.35 9.02 0.99
CA ASN A 88 6.72 9.86 2.00
C ASN A 88 7.61 10.97 2.56
N CYS A 89 8.93 10.92 2.34
CA CYS A 89 9.87 11.89 2.90
C CYS A 89 10.69 12.63 1.83
N TYR A 90 10.05 13.59 1.17
CA TYR A 90 10.74 14.77 0.63
C TYR A 90 11.29 15.73 1.74
N ALA A 91 11.33 15.29 3.01
CA ALA A 91 11.75 16.09 4.16
C ALA A 91 12.93 15.49 4.95
N LEU A 92 13.62 14.47 4.43
CA LEU A 92 14.82 13.88 5.05
C LEU A 92 16.10 14.44 4.42
N GLU A 93 16.19 15.77 4.27
CA GLU A 93 17.42 16.41 3.77
C GLU A 93 18.61 16.28 4.76
N ASP A 94 18.40 15.68 5.94
CA ASP A 94 19.42 15.66 7.00
C ASP A 94 19.44 14.39 7.88
N ALA A 95 18.98 13.24 7.35
CA ALA A 95 18.97 11.99 8.12
C ALA A 95 20.00 10.99 7.58
N SER A 96 21.27 11.24 7.89
CA SER A 96 22.14 10.14 8.30
C SER A 96 21.41 9.30 9.35
N VAL A 97 21.24 7.98 9.19
CA VAL A 97 21.22 6.98 10.29
C VAL A 97 20.85 5.58 9.79
N GLU A 98 21.58 4.59 10.32
CA GLU A 98 21.28 3.16 10.31
C GLU A 98 19.95 2.86 11.01
N LEU A 99 18.94 2.37 10.26
CA LEU A 99 17.65 1.90 10.81
C LEU A 99 17.87 0.54 11.48
N PRO A 100 17.60 0.38 12.79
CA PRO A 100 16.23 0.17 13.27
C PRO A 100 15.91 0.63 14.72
N ARG A 101 14.67 1.07 14.96
CA ARG A 101 13.92 0.94 16.24
C ARG A 101 12.42 1.02 15.91
N ARG A 102 11.87 -0.09 15.41
CA ARG A 102 10.50 -0.32 14.85
C ARG A 102 9.90 0.91 14.16
N TYR A 103 10.39 1.20 12.95
CA TYR A 103 9.96 2.32 12.08
C TYR A 103 9.57 3.56 12.87
N CYS A 104 10.57 4.21 13.51
CA CYS A 104 10.42 5.14 14.62
C CYS A 104 9.52 6.31 14.24
N PHE A 105 8.24 6.06 14.49
CA PHE A 105 7.15 6.78 13.93
C PHE A 105 6.81 6.31 12.44
N VAL A 106 5.80 5.44 12.12
CA VAL A 106 5.05 5.33 10.80
C VAL A 106 4.48 6.70 10.35
N LEU A 107 5.06 7.77 10.86
CA LEU A 107 4.36 8.75 11.63
C LEU A 107 5.25 10.01 11.49
N CYS A 108 4.68 11.21 11.37
CA CYS A 108 3.81 11.78 12.36
C CYS A 108 2.43 12.05 11.76
N LYS A 109 1.65 10.97 11.58
CA LYS A 109 0.40 10.92 10.78
C LYS A 109 0.64 11.26 9.31
N SER A 110 -0.18 10.71 8.41
CA SER A 110 -0.60 11.43 7.20
C SER A 110 -0.73 12.91 7.60
N ARG A 111 0.14 13.80 7.10
CA ARG A 111 0.31 15.17 7.63
C ARG A 111 -0.98 15.96 7.37
N ILE A 112 -1.95 15.77 8.27
CA ILE A 112 -3.27 16.40 8.34
C ILE A 112 -4.13 16.06 7.10
N LYS A 113 -5.13 15.18 7.26
CA LYS A 113 -6.30 15.17 6.37
C LYS A 113 -6.88 16.60 6.36
N LYS A 114 -6.54 17.40 5.34
CA LYS A 114 -7.02 18.76 5.03
C LYS A 114 -6.88 19.83 6.12
#